data_AF-A0A959CQM7-F1
#
_entry.id   AF-A0A959CQM7-F1
#
_cell.length_a   1.000
_cell.length_b   1.000
_cell.length_c   1.000
_cell.angle_alpha   90.00
_cell.angle_beta   90.00
_cell.angle_gamma   90.00
#
_symmetry.space_group_name_H-M   'P 1'
#
loop_
_entity.id
_entity.type
_entity.pdbx_description
1 polymer ?
#
loop_
_entity_poly.entity_id
_entity_poly.type
_entity_poly.pdbx_seq_one_letter_code
_entity_poly.pdbx_strand_id
1 'polypeptide(L)'
;MEQNNKFNLVDYHFRSQQEVVVSYKGPFDKGAMNMIGNYIRGLISMNPQASKKVFKVFIELAQNIAQYSAEKNIIGEYVGAGVGSLVIVDYPDYFQVVTG
;
A
#
# COMPACT_ATOMS: atom_id res chain seq x y z
N MET A 1 -19.66 -5.88 -21.79
CA MET A 1 -19.56 -4.69 -20.93
C MET A 1 -18.65 -5.06 -19.78
N GLU A 2 -17.35 -4.73 -19.90
CA GLU A 2 -16.39 -4.98 -18.81
C GLU A 2 -16.75 -4.06 -17.64
N GLN A 3 -17.20 -4.63 -16.53
CA GLN A 3 -17.30 -3.89 -15.28
C GLN A 3 -15.88 -3.54 -14.85
N ASN A 4 -15.48 -2.30 -15.08
CA ASN A 4 -14.23 -1.75 -14.59
C ASN A 4 -14.31 -1.66 -13.07
N ASN A 5 -13.97 -2.76 -12.40
CA ASN A 5 -14.06 -2.92 -10.96
C ASN A 5 -12.90 -2.16 -10.31
N LYS A 6 -12.99 -0.83 -10.32
CA LYS A 6 -11.99 0.03 -9.67
C LYS A 6 -11.96 -0.32 -8.19
N PHE A 7 -10.79 -0.71 -7.71
CA PHE A 7 -10.56 -0.98 -6.30
C PHE A 7 -11.00 0.23 -5.45
N ASN A 8 -11.97 0.02 -4.56
CA ASN A 8 -12.45 1.03 -3.63
C ASN A 8 -11.91 0.72 -2.23
N LEU A 9 -10.96 1.55 -1.79
CA LEU A 9 -10.30 1.48 -0.49
C LEU A 9 -11.30 1.53 0.67
N VAL A 10 -12.36 2.33 0.54
CA VAL A 10 -13.39 2.53 1.56
C VAL A 10 -14.27 1.29 1.67
N ASP A 11 -14.74 0.75 0.54
CA ASP A 11 -15.53 -0.48 0.53
C ASP A 11 -14.72 -1.67 1.06
N TYR A 12 -13.43 -1.73 0.74
CA TYR A 12 -12.54 -2.79 1.25
C TYR A 12 -12.40 -2.71 2.77
N HIS A 13 -12.19 -1.51 3.32
CA HIS A 13 -12.10 -1.29 4.76
C HIS A 13 -13.40 -1.67 5.49
N PHE A 14 -14.57 -1.33 4.94
CA PHE A 14 -15.86 -1.70 5.54
C PHE A 14 -16.20 -3.19 5.41
N ARG A 15 -15.61 -3.89 4.43
CA ARG A 15 -15.84 -5.33 4.20
C ARG A 15 -14.85 -6.23 4.93
N SER A 16 -13.70 -5.72 5.33
CA SER A 16 -12.74 -6.50 6.12
C SER A 16 -13.28 -6.68 7.54
N GLN A 17 -13.61 -7.91 7.92
CA GLN A 17 -13.87 -8.27 9.33
C GLN A 17 -12.58 -8.41 10.16
N GLN A 18 -11.45 -8.00 9.59
CA GLN A 18 -10.10 -8.20 10.11
C GLN A 18 -9.39 -6.86 10.24
N GLU A 19 -8.33 -6.81 11.04
CA GLU A 19 -7.64 -5.56 11.37
C GLU A 19 -6.90 -4.99 10.15
N VAL A 20 -7.35 -3.84 9.68
CA VAL A 20 -6.64 -3.07 8.65
C VAL A 20 -5.50 -2.31 9.32
N VAL A 21 -4.30 -2.79 9.08
CA VAL A 21 -3.07 -2.26 9.69
C VAL A 21 -2.58 -1.03 8.95
N VAL A 22 -2.68 -1.04 7.61
CA VAL A 22 -2.34 0.13 6.78
C VAL A 22 -3.43 0.32 5.74
N SER A 23 -3.86 1.56 5.55
CA SER A 23 -4.69 1.97 4.43
C SER A 23 -4.20 3.32 3.92
N TYR A 24 -3.77 3.36 2.66
CA TYR A 24 -3.17 4.55 2.06
C TYR A 24 -3.67 4.72 0.63
N LYS A 25 -3.96 5.96 0.24
CA LYS A 25 -4.19 6.36 -1.15
C LYS A 25 -3.50 7.69 -1.40
N GLY A 26 -2.65 7.75 -2.42
CA GLY A 26 -1.85 8.94 -2.71
C GLY A 26 -0.58 8.65 -3.50
N PRO A 27 0.33 9.64 -3.62
CA PRO A 27 1.59 9.50 -4.33
C PRO A 27 2.59 8.58 -3.59
N PHE A 28 3.10 7.58 -4.28
CA PHE A 28 4.17 6.71 -3.77
C PHE A 28 5.55 7.36 -3.95
N ASP A 29 5.75 8.51 -3.30
CA ASP A 29 7.04 9.19 -3.24
C ASP A 29 7.93 8.66 -2.09
N LYS A 30 9.17 9.14 -2.02
CA LYS A 30 10.13 8.71 -0.98
C LYS A 30 9.60 8.98 0.44
N GLY A 31 8.85 10.06 0.64
CA GLY A 31 8.32 10.43 1.96
C GLY A 31 7.24 9.46 2.41
N ALA A 32 6.25 9.23 1.55
CA ALA A 32 5.17 8.27 1.78
C ALA A 32 5.73 6.85 2.00
N MET A 33 6.66 6.43 1.14
CA MET A 33 7.29 5.11 1.25
C MET A 33 8.06 4.94 2.56
N ASN A 34 8.81 5.96 3.00
CA ASN A 34 9.54 5.92 4.27
C ASN A 34 8.60 5.85 5.47
N MET A 35 7.54 6.67 5.48
CA MET A 35 6.55 6.70 6.56
C MET A 35 5.87 5.33 6.72
N ILE A 36 5.33 4.78 5.63
CA ILE A 36 4.65 3.48 5.65
C ILE A 36 5.65 2.36 5.97
N GLY A 37 6.85 2.40 5.40
CA GLY A 37 7.89 1.41 5.67
C GLY A 37 8.31 1.38 7.14
N ASN A 38 8.43 2.53 7.79
CA ASN A 38 8.72 2.63 9.23
C ASN A 38 7.57 2.08 10.08
N TYR A 39 6.33 2.34 9.68
CA TYR A 39 5.16 1.78 10.35
C TYR A 39 5.13 0.25 10.26
N ILE A 40 5.34 -0.34 9.07
CA ILE A 40 5.43 -1.80 8.89
C ILE A 40 6.54 -2.41 9.75
N ARG A 41 7.68 -1.72 9.87
CA ARG A 41 8.77 -2.15 10.75
C ARG A 41 8.40 -2.06 12.23
N GLY A 42 7.49 -1.18 12.64
CA GLY A 42 6.95 -1.15 14.00
C GLY A 42 6.16 -2.42 14.36
N LEU A 43 5.55 -3.07 13.38
CA LEU A 43 4.83 -4.34 13.53
C LEU A 43 5.76 -5.55 13.78
N ILE A 44 7.08 -5.38 13.62
CA ILE A 44 8.10 -6.44 13.80
C ILE A 44 8.01 -7.10 15.17
N SER A 45 7.58 -6.37 16.20
CA SER A 45 7.50 -6.82 17.58
C SER A 45 6.64 -8.08 17.76
N MET A 46 5.64 -8.31 16.90
CA MET A 46 4.72 -9.45 16.99
C MET A 46 5.24 -10.67 16.21
N ASN A 47 5.76 -10.47 14.99
CA ASN A 47 6.35 -11.55 14.18
C ASN A 47 7.47 -11.00 13.26
N PRO A 48 8.75 -11.10 13.68
CA PRO A 48 9.87 -10.51 12.96
C PRO A 48 10.09 -11.06 11.54
N GLN A 49 9.76 -12.33 11.30
CA GLN A 49 9.93 -12.93 9.99
C GLN A 49 8.82 -12.48 9.03
N ALA A 50 7.57 -12.47 9.48
CA ALA A 50 6.45 -12.02 8.69
C ALA A 50 6.58 -10.53 8.33
N SER A 51 6.90 -9.67 9.31
CA SER A 51 7.05 -8.23 9.04
C SER A 51 8.18 -7.92 8.06
N LYS A 52 9.33 -8.63 8.11
CA LYS A 52 10.39 -8.48 7.10
C LYS A 52 9.90 -8.85 5.69
N LYS A 53 9.05 -9.88 5.55
CA LYS A 53 8.46 -10.27 4.27
C LYS A 53 7.49 -9.21 3.78
N VAL A 54 6.58 -8.75 4.65
CA VAL A 54 5.62 -7.68 4.34
C VAL A 54 6.33 -6.41 3.90
N PHE A 55 7.38 -6.00 4.60
CA PHE A 55 8.18 -4.82 4.23
C PHE A 55 8.78 -4.94 2.82
N LYS A 56 9.36 -6.09 2.47
CA LYS A 56 9.93 -6.32 1.13
C LYS A 56 8.86 -6.25 0.05
N VAL A 57 7.75 -6.97 0.24
CA VAL A 57 6.62 -6.98 -0.69
C VAL A 57 6.07 -5.57 -0.88
N PHE A 58 5.90 -4.82 0.22
CA PHE A 58 5.47 -3.42 0.16
C PHE A 58 6.41 -2.56 -0.69
N ILE A 59 7.72 -2.64 -0.49
CA ILE A 59 8.69 -1.81 -1.24
C ILE A 59 8.61 -2.11 -2.74
N GLU A 60 8.57 -3.38 -3.13
CA GLU A 60 8.49 -3.79 -4.53
C GLU A 60 7.20 -3.29 -5.19
N LEU A 61 6.04 -3.47 -4.53
CA LEU A 61 4.77 -2.99 -5.06
C LEU A 61 4.70 -1.45 -5.11
N ALA A 62 5.19 -0.77 -4.07
CA ALA A 62 5.25 0.69 -4.02
C ALA A 62 6.11 1.27 -5.15
N GLN A 63 7.26 0.64 -5.45
CA GLN A 63 8.12 1.04 -6.57
C GLN A 63 7.41 0.85 -7.92
N ASN A 64 6.67 -0.24 -8.09
CA ASN A 64 5.88 -0.46 -9.30
C ASN A 64 4.84 0.64 -9.51
N ILE A 65 4.13 1.05 -8.46
CA ILE A 65 3.16 2.16 -8.54
C ILE A 65 3.88 3.47 -8.86
N ALA A 66 4.94 3.79 -8.11
CA ALA A 66 5.70 5.02 -8.29
C ALA A 66 6.18 5.20 -9.75
N GLN A 67 6.68 4.11 -10.34
CA GLN A 67 7.24 4.12 -11.70
C GLN A 67 6.17 3.99 -12.79
N TYR A 68 5.19 3.11 -12.64
CA TYR A 68 4.32 2.69 -13.74
C TYR A 68 2.84 3.04 -13.61
N SER A 69 2.41 3.68 -12.51
CA SER A 69 1.00 4.09 -12.41
C SER A 69 0.61 5.04 -13.54
N ALA A 70 -0.58 4.79 -14.11
CA ALA A 70 -1.20 5.66 -15.11
C ALA A 70 -1.56 7.03 -14.51
N GLU A 71 -1.85 7.07 -13.21
CA GLU A 71 -2.05 8.31 -12.48
C GLU A 71 -0.71 8.78 -11.90
N LYS A 72 -0.31 10.01 -12.24
CA LYS A 72 0.88 10.67 -11.72
C LYS A 72 0.46 11.90 -10.93
N ASN A 73 1.06 12.10 -9.77
CA ASN A 73 0.89 13.36 -9.06
C ASN A 73 1.78 14.41 -9.72
N ILE A 74 1.24 15.56 -10.11
CA ILE A 74 2.00 16.65 -10.74
C ILE A 74 2.04 17.81 -9.75
N ILE A 75 3.24 18.21 -9.33
CA ILE A 75 3.44 19.35 -8.43
C ILE A 75 4.20 20.42 -9.21
N GLY A 76 3.47 21.40 -9.76
CA GLY A 76 4.04 22.42 -10.64
C GLY A 76 4.57 21.83 -11.94
N GLU A 77 5.82 22.15 -12.31
CA GLU A 77 6.48 21.62 -13.51
C GLU A 77 7.14 20.24 -13.32
N TYR A 78 7.14 19.70 -12.10
CA TYR A 78 7.73 18.40 -11.80
C TYR A 78 6.69 17.27 -11.94
N VAL A 79 7.01 16.28 -12.77
CA VAL A 79 6.30 14.98 -12.75
C VAL A 79 6.66 14.29 -11.44
N GLY A 80 5.71 14.28 -10.50
CA GLY A 80 5.85 13.61 -9.21
C GLY A 80 5.68 12.09 -9.32
N ALA A 81 5.57 11.44 -8.16
CA ALA A 81 5.45 9.99 -8.09
C ALA A 81 4.08 9.49 -8.60
N GLY A 82 4.05 8.22 -9.04
CA GLY A 82 2.80 7.53 -9.34
C GLY A 82 1.86 7.48 -8.15
N VAL A 83 0.58 7.67 -8.42
CA VAL A 83 -0.50 7.62 -7.44
C VAL A 83 -1.12 6.23 -7.46
N GLY A 84 -1.44 5.71 -6.29
CA GLY A 84 -2.15 4.44 -6.15
C GLY A 84 -2.75 4.28 -4.77
N SER A 85 -3.15 3.05 -4.46
CA SER A 85 -3.67 2.63 -3.17
C SER A 85 -2.88 1.46 -2.60
N LEU A 86 -2.78 1.39 -1.29
CA LEU A 86 -2.21 0.28 -0.53
C LEU A 86 -3.15 -0.06 0.63
N VAL A 87 -3.42 -1.34 0.80
CA VAL A 87 -4.04 -1.87 2.02
C VAL A 87 -3.22 -3.04 2.53
N ILE A 88 -2.94 -3.04 3.83
CA ILE A 88 -2.36 -4.18 4.55
C ILE A 88 -3.35 -4.62 5.61
N VAL A 89 -3.70 -5.90 5.58
CA VAL A 89 -4.62 -6.52 6.53
C VAL A 89 -3.88 -7.63 7.28
N ASP A 90 -4.05 -7.67 8.59
CA ASP A 90 -3.58 -8.76 9.43
C ASP A 90 -4.68 -9.82 9.56
N TYR A 91 -4.36 -11.05 9.21
CA TYR A 91 -5.19 -12.23 9.45
C TYR A 91 -4.46 -13.14 10.44
N PRO A 92 -5.17 -14.04 11.15
CA PRO A 92 -4.55 -14.91 12.15
C PRO A 92 -3.28 -15.65 11.71
N ASP A 93 -3.22 -16.06 10.44
CA ASP A 93 -2.11 -16.88 9.91
C ASP A 93 -1.23 -16.16 8.87
N TYR A 94 -1.65 -15.00 8.36
CA TYR A 94 -0.96 -14.33 7.27
C TYR A 94 -1.27 -12.83 7.18
N PHE A 95 -0.39 -12.09 6.52
CA PHE A 95 -0.66 -10.72 6.11
C PHE A 95 -1.09 -10.69 4.65
N GLN A 96 -2.13 -9.91 4.35
CA GLN A 96 -2.52 -9.59 2.99
C GLN A 96 -2.03 -8.20 2.63
N VAL A 97 -1.34 -8.07 1.50
CA VAL A 97 -0.91 -6.79 0.93
C VAL A 97 -1.60 -6.60 -0.41
N VAL A 98 -2.39 -5.55 -0.54
CA VAL A 98 -3.17 -5.23 -1.74
C VAL A 98 -2.76 -3.85 -2.25
N THR A 99 -2.51 -3.73 -3.54
CA THR A 99 -2.24 -2.45 -4.21
C THR A 99 -3.13 -2.26 -5.43
N GLY A 100 -3.37 -1.00 -5.81
CA GLY A 100 -4.15 -0.65 -7.00
C GLY A 100 -3.93 0.78 -7.47
#